data_AF-A0A3A2ZA28-F1
#
_entry.id   AF-A0A3A2ZA28-F1
#
_cell.length_a   1.000
_cell.length_b   1.000
_cell.length_c   1.000
_cell.angle_alpha   90.00
_cell.angle_beta   90.00
_cell.angle_gamma   90.00
#
_symmetry.space_group_name_H-M   'P 1'
#
loop_
_entity.id
_entity.type
_entity.pdbx_description
1 polymer ?
#
loop_
_entity_poly.entity_id
_entity_poly.type
_entity_poly.pdbx_seq_one_letter_code
_entity_poly.pdbx_strand_id
1 'polypeptide(L)'
;MKDNYDGLNSLLKEVAIEIATTIPEDYDIDVNVIYFPQLGFNIAIPLNDRGEAAYDGSDEDWDLIFVTENRAYFKDLRMRQMDEKLGDIYGLICEKEIEIVYELAQQVLLFENVLVEASDVCGELDSLLAMTQASSFYKLVRPKMVQENIVRIKGGR
;
A
#
# COMPACT_ATOMS: atom_id res chain seq x y z
N MET A 1 -13.44 1.65 8.26
CA MET A 1 -12.09 2.26 8.32
C MET A 1 -11.67 2.75 6.94
N LYS A 2 -11.56 1.87 5.94
CA LYS A 2 -11.27 2.29 4.54
C LYS A 2 -12.32 3.26 3.98
N ASP A 3 -13.61 2.98 4.16
CA ASP A 3 -14.67 3.91 3.72
C ASP A 3 -14.55 5.31 4.36
N ASN A 4 -14.13 5.38 5.63
CA ASN A 4 -13.91 6.66 6.32
C ASN A 4 -12.67 7.38 5.77
N TYR A 5 -11.62 6.64 5.41
CA TYR A 5 -10.42 7.17 4.77
C TYR A 5 -10.74 7.68 3.36
N ASP A 6 -11.56 6.97 2.60
CA ASP A 6 -11.97 7.37 1.25
C ASP A 6 -12.84 8.64 1.29
N GLY A 7 -13.70 8.77 2.30
CA GLY A 7 -14.49 9.98 2.56
C GLY A 7 -13.69 11.15 3.16
N LEU A 8 -12.43 10.94 3.53
CA LEU A 8 -11.61 11.96 4.19
C LEU A 8 -11.33 13.15 3.26
N ASN A 9 -11.10 12.90 1.97
CA ASN A 9 -10.83 13.95 1.00
C ASN A 9 -11.98 14.94 0.84
N SER A 10 -13.24 14.48 0.94
CA SER A 10 -14.40 15.39 0.94
C SER A 10 -14.44 16.24 2.20
N LEU A 11 -14.23 15.62 3.37
CA LEU A 11 -14.21 16.33 4.65
C LEU A 11 -13.13 17.41 4.69
N LEU A 12 -11.90 17.09 4.26
CA LEU A 12 -10.78 18.04 4.27
C LEU A 12 -11.07 19.25 3.36
N LYS A 13 -11.73 19.04 2.22
CA LYS A 13 -12.13 20.13 1.34
C LYS A 13 -13.18 21.04 1.97
N GLU A 14 -14.18 20.47 2.64
CA GLU A 14 -15.20 21.25 3.34
C GLU A 14 -14.57 22.10 4.45
N VAL A 15 -13.67 21.51 5.24
CA VAL A 15 -12.96 22.24 6.30
C VAL A 15 -12.01 23.29 5.73
N ALA A 16 -11.37 23.04 4.59
CA ALA A 16 -10.54 24.03 3.91
C ALA A 16 -11.35 25.25 3.45
N ILE A 17 -12.56 25.03 2.91
CA ILE A 17 -13.47 26.11 2.53
C ILE A 17 -13.90 26.90 3.78
N GLU A 18 -14.24 26.23 4.87
CA GLU A 18 -14.60 26.90 6.13
C GLU A 18 -13.46 27.76 6.68
N ILE A 19 -12.23 27.25 6.68
CA ILE A 19 -11.05 28.03 7.10
C ILE A 19 -10.80 29.21 6.16
N ALA A 20 -10.93 29.03 4.84
CA ALA A 20 -10.74 30.11 3.90
C ALA A 20 -11.71 31.29 4.14
N THR A 21 -12.92 31.03 4.68
CA THR A 21 -13.86 32.10 5.06
C THR A 21 -13.47 32.88 6.31
N THR A 22 -12.56 32.36 7.15
CA THR A 22 -12.06 33.08 8.33
C THR A 22 -10.85 33.94 8.02
N ILE A 23 -10.19 33.72 6.88
CA ILE A 23 -9.06 34.53 6.41
C ILE A 23 -9.61 35.79 5.70
N PRO A 24 -9.07 37.00 5.99
CA PRO A 24 -9.50 38.22 5.31
C PRO A 24 -9.28 38.15 3.79
N GLU A 25 -10.26 38.59 3.00
CA GLU A 25 -10.24 38.55 1.53
C GLU A 25 -9.05 39.30 0.89
N ASP A 26 -8.42 40.21 1.62
CA ASP A 26 -7.21 40.94 1.18
C ASP A 26 -6.00 40.02 0.93
N TYR A 27 -6.04 38.82 1.51
CA TYR A 27 -5.03 37.79 1.35
C TYR A 27 -5.55 36.72 0.40
N ASP A 28 -5.27 36.84 -0.90
CA ASP A 28 -5.56 35.81 -1.92
C ASP A 28 -4.69 34.55 -1.69
N ILE A 29 -5.02 33.78 -0.64
CA ILE A 29 -4.25 32.64 -0.14
C ILE A 29 -4.90 31.32 -0.54
N ASP A 30 -4.10 30.45 -1.18
CA ASP A 30 -4.46 29.06 -1.44
C ASP A 30 -4.34 28.19 -0.17
N VAL A 31 -5.36 28.30 0.70
CA VAL A 31 -5.49 27.49 1.92
C VAL A 31 -5.85 26.06 1.56
N ASN A 32 -5.14 25.11 2.15
CA ASN A 32 -5.48 23.69 2.04
C ASN A 32 -5.48 23.03 3.42
N VAL A 33 -6.26 21.96 3.58
CA VAL A 33 -6.25 21.11 4.78
C VAL A 33 -5.76 19.74 4.37
N ILE A 34 -4.72 19.27 5.04
CA ILE A 34 -4.01 18.04 4.69
C ILE A 34 -3.91 17.15 5.91
N TYR A 35 -4.09 15.86 5.68
CA TYR A 35 -3.79 14.83 6.66
C TYR A 35 -2.43 14.20 6.38
N PHE A 36 -1.60 14.11 7.41
CA PHE A 36 -0.35 13.37 7.40
C PHE A 36 -0.44 12.24 8.43
N PRO A 37 -0.13 10.98 8.06
CA PRO A 37 0.01 9.91 9.03
C PRO A 37 0.96 10.34 10.17
N GLN A 38 0.64 9.97 11.41
CA GLN A 38 1.34 10.36 12.66
C GLN A 38 1.35 11.85 13.03
N LEU A 39 1.31 12.77 12.06
CA LEU A 39 1.29 14.22 12.27
C LEU A 39 -0.13 14.80 12.32
N GLY A 40 -1.14 14.02 11.91
CA GLY A 40 -2.54 14.36 11.97
C GLY A 40 -2.98 15.37 10.91
N PHE A 41 -4.06 16.10 11.20
CA PHE A 41 -4.64 17.11 10.34
C PHE A 41 -3.95 18.46 10.50
N ASN A 42 -3.66 19.13 9.38
CA ASN A 42 -2.91 20.38 9.36
C ASN A 42 -3.46 21.34 8.32
N ILE A 43 -3.49 22.62 8.66
CA ILE A 43 -3.79 23.72 7.75
C ILE A 43 -2.48 24.10 7.05
N ALA A 44 -2.44 24.04 5.73
CA ALA A 44 -1.26 24.30 4.93
C ALA A 44 -1.36 25.68 4.27
N ILE A 45 -0.56 26.63 4.74
CA ILE A 45 -0.52 28.01 4.25
C ILE A 45 0.77 28.22 3.43
N PRO A 46 0.69 28.80 2.21
CA PRO A 46 1.88 29.14 1.43
C PRO A 46 2.79 30.14 2.14
N LEU A 47 4.10 29.99 1.92
CA LEU A 47 5.08 30.98 2.35
C LEU A 47 5.12 32.16 1.38
N ASN A 48 5.33 33.37 1.91
CA ASN A 48 5.57 34.58 1.14
C ASN A 48 7.04 34.68 0.68
N ASP A 49 7.38 35.73 -0.08
CA ASP A 49 8.75 35.96 -0.59
C ASP A 49 9.82 36.10 0.50
N ARG A 50 9.42 36.28 1.77
CA ARG A 50 10.32 36.37 2.93
C ARG A 50 10.47 35.03 3.65
N GLY A 51 9.79 33.99 3.19
CA GLY A 51 9.78 32.67 3.83
C GLY A 51 8.87 32.59 5.07
N GLU A 52 8.00 33.58 5.26
CA GLU A 52 7.03 33.62 6.37
C GLU A 52 5.67 33.13 5.87
N ALA A 53 4.86 32.53 6.74
CA ALA A 53 3.50 32.13 6.35
C ALA A 53 2.69 33.34 5.89
N ALA A 54 1.95 33.20 4.78
CA ALA A 54 1.10 34.28 4.27
C ALA A 54 -0.02 34.68 5.26
N TYR A 55 -0.40 33.75 6.14
CA TYR A 55 -1.33 33.94 7.25
C TYR A 55 -0.97 32.98 8.39
N ASP A 56 -0.98 33.45 9.62
CA ASP A 56 -0.55 32.69 10.81
C ASP A 56 -1.65 32.54 11.86
N GLY A 57 -2.88 32.93 11.54
CA GLY A 57 -4.02 32.91 12.47
C GLY A 57 -4.30 34.26 13.12
N SER A 58 -3.30 35.15 13.25
CA SER A 58 -3.26 36.55 13.77
C SER A 58 -4.12 36.95 14.98
N ASP A 59 -5.36 36.47 15.11
CA ASP A 59 -6.30 36.59 16.24
C ASP A 59 -6.85 35.22 16.73
N GLU A 60 -6.52 34.12 16.04
CA GLU A 60 -6.89 32.74 16.38
C GLU A 60 -5.70 31.96 16.95
N ASP A 61 -5.95 31.04 17.90
CA ASP A 61 -4.93 30.19 18.56
C ASP A 61 -4.37 29.09 17.62
N TRP A 62 -3.73 29.50 16.52
CA TRP A 62 -3.07 28.61 15.56
C TRP A 62 -1.65 28.29 16.02
N ASP A 63 -1.37 27.01 16.20
CA ASP A 63 -0.02 26.53 16.51
C ASP A 63 0.72 26.14 15.24
N LEU A 64 1.88 26.74 14.99
CA LEU A 64 2.80 26.26 13.96
C LEU A 64 3.40 24.91 14.37
N ILE A 65 3.18 23.87 13.57
CA ILE A 65 3.71 22.52 13.83
C ILE A 65 5.02 22.31 13.08
N PHE A 66 5.05 22.60 11.78
CA PHE A 66 6.24 22.47 10.95
C PHE A 66 6.16 23.33 9.70
N VAL A 67 7.30 23.50 9.03
CA VAL A 67 7.43 24.26 7.79
C VAL A 67 8.17 23.40 6.77
N THR A 68 7.72 23.43 5.52
CA THR A 68 8.40 22.85 4.35
C THR A 68 8.95 23.97 3.47
N GLU A 69 9.60 23.63 2.36
CA GLU A 69 10.18 24.61 1.44
C GLU A 69 9.19 25.68 0.96
N ASN A 70 7.91 25.31 0.81
CA ASN A 70 6.89 26.19 0.19
C ASN A 70 5.69 26.50 1.08
N ARG A 71 5.51 25.79 2.21
CA ARG A 71 4.31 25.94 3.08
C ARG A 71 4.63 25.83 4.56
N ALA A 72 3.89 26.58 5.37
CA ALA A 72 3.80 26.42 6.81
C ALA A 72 2.54 25.63 7.19
N TYR A 73 2.65 24.76 8.20
CA TYR A 73 1.59 23.84 8.62
C TYR A 73 1.17 24.14 10.05
N PHE A 74 -0.12 24.44 10.22
CA PHE A 74 -0.69 24.90 11.47
C PHE A 74 -1.78 23.97 11.99
N LYS A 75 -2.02 24.03 13.30
CA LYS A 75 -3.19 23.44 13.95
C LYS A 75 -3.96 24.48 14.73
N ASP A 76 -5.24 24.55 14.46
CA ASP A 76 -6.19 25.29 15.26
C ASP A 76 -7.09 24.32 16.07
N LEU A 77 -8.12 24.86 16.71
CA LEU A 77 -9.08 24.04 17.46
C LEU A 77 -9.77 22.98 16.58
N ARG A 78 -10.10 23.31 15.32
CA ARG A 78 -10.76 22.37 14.39
C ARG A 78 -9.84 21.20 14.07
N MET A 79 -8.57 21.46 13.75
CA MET A 79 -7.57 20.40 13.48
C MET A 79 -7.38 19.49 14.69
N ARG A 80 -7.24 20.05 15.89
CA ARG A 80 -7.10 19.25 17.13
C ARG A 80 -8.32 18.38 17.39
N GLN A 81 -9.53 18.89 17.17
CA GLN A 81 -10.76 18.10 17.29
C GLN A 81 -10.85 16.99 16.25
N MET A 82 -10.36 17.22 15.02
CA MET A 82 -10.28 16.18 14.00
C MET A 82 -9.28 15.10 14.40
N ASP A 83 -8.10 15.49 14.93
CA ASP A 83 -7.12 14.53 15.44
C ASP A 83 -7.70 13.68 16.58
N GLU A 84 -8.42 14.28 17.53
CA GLU A 84 -9.04 13.54 18.64
C GLU A 84 -10.15 12.58 18.19
N LYS A 85 -10.98 12.99 17.22
CA LYS A 85 -12.14 12.19 16.78
C LYS A 85 -11.78 11.12 15.76
N LEU A 86 -10.90 11.44 14.82
CA LEU A 86 -10.56 10.58 13.68
C LEU A 86 -9.26 9.82 13.93
N GLY A 87 -8.31 10.43 14.62
CA GLY A 87 -7.00 9.84 14.90
C GLY A 87 -6.19 9.54 13.64
N ASP A 88 -5.23 8.62 13.79
CA ASP A 88 -4.40 8.14 12.68
C ASP A 88 -5.11 6.99 11.93
N ILE A 89 -6.11 7.33 11.12
CA ILE A 89 -6.92 6.35 10.37
C ILE A 89 -6.03 5.49 9.45
N TYR A 90 -5.06 6.11 8.78
CA TYR A 90 -4.15 5.38 7.89
C TYR A 90 -3.29 4.39 8.69
N GLY A 91 -2.71 4.83 9.81
CA GLY A 91 -1.98 3.95 10.73
C GLY A 91 -2.80 2.73 11.16
N LEU A 92 -4.04 2.95 11.59
CA LEU A 92 -4.95 1.87 12.00
C LEU A 92 -5.27 0.89 10.84
N ILE A 93 -5.44 1.40 9.61
CA ILE A 93 -5.66 0.54 8.45
C ILE A 93 -4.42 -0.34 8.21
N CYS A 94 -3.23 0.25 8.20
CA CYS A 94 -1.99 -0.50 7.99
C CYS A 94 -1.76 -1.55 9.07
N GLU A 95 -1.99 -1.22 10.35
CA GLU A 95 -1.89 -2.17 11.46
C GLU A 95 -2.83 -3.37 11.25
N LYS A 96 -4.08 -3.11 10.88
CA LYS A 96 -5.06 -4.17 10.61
C LYS A 96 -4.69 -5.01 9.39
N GLU A 97 -4.16 -4.41 8.34
CA GLU A 97 -3.68 -5.16 7.17
C GLU A 97 -2.51 -6.08 7.53
N ILE A 98 -1.56 -5.59 8.34
CA ILE A 98 -0.44 -6.40 8.83
C ILE A 98 -0.95 -7.58 9.67
N GLU A 99 -1.88 -7.33 10.59
CA GLU A 99 -2.50 -8.37 11.42
C GLU A 99 -3.15 -9.45 10.56
N ILE A 100 -4.00 -9.07 9.59
CA ILE A 100 -4.69 -10.00 8.70
C ILE A 100 -3.70 -10.83 7.86
N VAL A 101 -2.69 -10.18 7.26
CA VAL A 101 -1.68 -10.88 6.44
C VAL A 101 -0.86 -11.83 7.29
N TYR A 102 -0.48 -11.42 8.49
CA TYR A 102 0.26 -12.26 9.42
C TYR A 102 -0.56 -13.48 9.86
N GLU A 103 -1.81 -13.28 10.27
CA GLU A 103 -2.72 -14.37 10.64
C GLU A 103 -2.90 -15.36 9.49
N LEU A 104 -3.13 -14.85 8.27
CA LEU A 104 -3.23 -15.68 7.08
C LEU A 104 -1.95 -16.49 6.84
N ALA A 105 -0.78 -15.88 6.94
CA ALA A 105 0.49 -16.57 6.79
C ALA A 105 0.65 -17.70 7.83
N GLN A 106 0.29 -17.45 9.09
CA GLN A 106 0.29 -18.48 10.13
C GLN A 106 -0.68 -19.61 9.82
N GLN A 107 -1.90 -19.31 9.36
CA GLN A 107 -2.88 -20.33 8.97
C GLN A 107 -2.40 -21.18 7.80
N VAL A 108 -1.79 -20.57 6.79
CA VAL A 108 -1.21 -21.30 5.64
C VAL A 108 -0.06 -22.19 6.08
N LEU A 109 0.80 -21.71 6.99
CA LEU A 109 1.95 -22.46 7.49
C LEU A 109 1.55 -23.76 8.20
N LEU A 110 0.36 -23.83 8.80
CA LEU A 110 -0.17 -25.08 9.38
C LEU A 110 -0.30 -26.21 8.34
N PHE A 111 -0.39 -25.88 7.06
CA PHE A 111 -0.52 -26.82 5.95
C PHE A 111 0.76 -26.97 5.11
N GLU A 112 1.90 -26.45 5.58
CA GLU A 112 3.18 -26.42 4.86
C GLU A 112 3.51 -27.78 4.22
N ASN A 113 3.52 -28.86 5.01
CA ASN A 113 3.90 -30.19 4.52
C ASN A 113 3.00 -30.67 3.36
N VAL A 114 1.69 -30.44 3.46
CA VAL A 114 0.72 -30.86 2.43
C VAL A 114 0.88 -30.02 1.17
N LEU A 115 1.16 -28.72 1.31
CA LEU A 115 1.41 -27.82 0.19
C LEU A 115 2.70 -28.19 -0.56
N VAL A 116 3.76 -28.55 0.18
CA VAL A 116 5.03 -29.03 -0.39
C VAL A 116 4.81 -30.35 -1.14
N GLU A 117 4.15 -31.32 -0.51
CA GLU A 117 3.85 -32.62 -1.15
C GLU A 117 2.99 -32.44 -2.42
N ALA A 118 1.97 -31.59 -2.37
CA ALA A 118 1.16 -31.27 -3.53
C ALA A 118 1.97 -30.60 -4.66
N SER A 119 2.93 -29.74 -4.31
CA SER A 119 3.84 -29.13 -5.28
C SER A 119 4.75 -30.17 -5.94
N ASP A 120 5.31 -31.10 -5.17
CA ASP A 120 6.16 -32.18 -5.69
C ASP A 120 5.38 -33.07 -6.66
N VAL A 121 4.17 -33.50 -6.29
CA VAL A 121 3.29 -34.30 -7.16
C VAL A 121 2.92 -33.54 -8.44
N CYS A 122 2.63 -32.24 -8.34
CA CYS A 122 2.39 -31.40 -9.52
C CYS A 122 3.63 -31.35 -10.44
N GLY A 123 4.83 -31.24 -9.87
CA GLY A 123 6.08 -31.22 -10.61
C GLY A 123 6.39 -32.54 -11.33
N GLU A 124 6.14 -33.67 -10.67
CA GLU A 124 6.25 -35.01 -11.29
C GLU A 124 5.27 -35.16 -12.45
N LEU A 125 4.02 -34.75 -12.25
CA LEU A 125 2.98 -34.83 -13.28
C LEU A 125 3.35 -33.97 -14.50
N ASP A 126 3.80 -32.73 -14.29
CA ASP A 126 4.23 -31.84 -15.36
C ASP A 126 5.39 -32.45 -16.17
N SER A 127 6.38 -33.02 -15.47
CA SER A 127 7.52 -33.69 -16.10
C SER A 127 7.10 -34.89 -16.97
N LEU A 128 6.16 -35.71 -16.50
CA LEU A 128 5.63 -36.85 -17.25
C LEU A 128 4.80 -36.40 -18.46
N LEU A 129 4.01 -35.34 -18.32
CA LEU A 129 3.24 -34.76 -19.41
C LEU A 129 4.17 -34.18 -20.48
N ALA A 130 5.20 -33.42 -20.09
CA ALA A 130 6.21 -32.89 -20.99
C ALA A 130 6.95 -34.02 -21.74
N MET A 131 7.33 -35.10 -21.05
CA MET A 131 7.96 -36.27 -21.68
C MET A 131 7.03 -36.97 -22.68
N THR A 132 5.75 -37.08 -22.35
CA THR A 132 4.73 -37.67 -23.23
C THR A 132 4.55 -36.83 -24.49
N GLN A 133 4.42 -35.51 -24.35
CA GLN A 133 4.30 -34.57 -25.46
C GLN A 133 5.55 -34.61 -26.34
N ALA A 134 6.74 -34.54 -25.74
CA ALA A 134 8.01 -34.63 -26.46
C ALA A 134 8.13 -35.96 -27.21
N SER A 135 7.77 -37.08 -26.56
CA SER A 135 7.80 -38.39 -27.19
C SER A 135 6.87 -38.49 -28.39
N SER A 136 5.67 -37.93 -28.29
CA SER A 136 4.73 -37.86 -29.41
C SER A 136 5.25 -36.98 -30.54
N PHE A 137 5.66 -35.74 -30.23
CA PHE A 137 6.10 -34.75 -31.21
C PHE A 137 7.36 -35.21 -31.96
N TYR A 138 8.33 -35.74 -31.22
CA TYR A 138 9.58 -36.23 -31.78
C TYR A 138 9.53 -37.71 -32.17
N LYS A 139 8.37 -38.38 -32.11
CA LYS A 139 8.22 -39.81 -32.43
C LYS A 139 9.25 -40.69 -31.71
N LEU A 140 9.52 -40.37 -30.45
CA LEU A 140 10.40 -41.17 -29.60
C LEU A 140 9.68 -42.47 -29.20
N VAL A 141 10.47 -43.50 -28.91
CA VAL A 141 9.97 -44.81 -28.48
C VAL A 141 10.53 -45.14 -27.11
N ARG A 142 9.73 -45.81 -26.27
CA ARG A 142 10.17 -46.24 -24.94
C ARG A 142 11.33 -47.25 -25.06
N PRO A 143 12.50 -46.98 -24.46
CA PRO A 143 13.62 -47.92 -24.50
C PRO A 143 13.33 -49.16 -23.65
N LYS A 144 13.98 -50.28 -23.99
CA LYS A 144 13.95 -51.52 -23.19
C LYS A 144 15.26 -51.62 -22.40
N MET A 145 15.15 -51.59 -21.08
CA MET A 145 16.29 -51.76 -20.18
C MET A 145 16.66 -53.25 -20.05
N VAL A 146 17.96 -53.54 -20.03
CA VAL A 146 18.55 -54.88 -19.90
C VAL A 146 19.70 -54.84 -18.87
N GLN A 147 20.05 -55.97 -18.27
CA GLN A 147 21.09 -56.03 -17.21
C GLN A 147 22.50 -56.16 -17.80
N GLU A 148 22.59 -56.70 -19.01
CA GLU A 148 23.82 -56.82 -19.76
C GLU A 148 24.32 -55.43 -20.16
N ASN A 149 25.64 -55.26 -20.18
CA ASN A 149 26.27 -54.01 -20.60
C ASN A 149 26.21 -53.84 -22.14
N ILE A 150 25.01 -53.64 -22.68
CA ILE A 150 24.72 -53.58 -24.12
C ILE A 150 23.85 -52.36 -24.42
N VAL A 151 24.22 -51.60 -25.45
CA VAL A 151 23.40 -50.53 -26.05
C VAL A 151 23.07 -50.92 -27.49
N ARG A 152 21.78 -50.95 -27.84
CA ARG A 152 21.32 -51.27 -29.20
C ARG A 152 20.25 -50.28 -29.65
N ILE A 153 20.60 -49.45 -30.64
CA ILE A 153 19.73 -48.42 -31.22
C ILE A 153 19.33 -48.85 -32.64
N LYS A 154 18.07 -48.65 -33.02
CA LYS A 154 17.56 -48.91 -34.37
C LYS A 154 16.90 -47.66 -34.91
N GLY A 155 17.30 -47.20 -36.10
CA GLY A 155 16.69 -46.01 -36.73
C GLY A 155 16.78 -44.76 -35.85
N GLY A 156 17.90 -44.59 -35.14
CA GLY A 156 18.17 -43.39 -34.36
C GLY A 156 18.14 -42.15 -35.25
N ARG A 157 17.83 -41.01 -34.63
CA ARG A 157 17.97 -39.69 -35.27
C ARG A 157 19.37 -39.16 -35.09
#